data_AF-A0A1F7V0N2-F1
#
_entry.id   AF-A0A1F7V0N2-F1
#
_cell.length_a   1.000
_cell.length_b   1.000
_cell.length_c   1.000
_cell.angle_alpha   90.00
_cell.angle_beta   90.00
_cell.angle_gamma   90.00
#
_symmetry.space_group_name_H-M   'P 1'
#
loop_
_entity.id
_entity.type
_entity.pdbx_description
1 polymer ?
#
loop_
_entity_poly.entity_id
_entity_poly.type
_entity_poly.pdbx_seq_one_letter_code
_entity_poly.pdbx_strand_id
1 'polypeptide(L)'
;MIDNAPEARPQYGLSKADIVYHVLVEGGVTRFMAVFSSQAAERIGPVRSARPYFIRHAQDWDAIYVHSGGSATALKVLQQNPTRISGLNEFANGPFFWRSSAPAPHDLFTTSALLKNAAEKRALSLVLSTLPSWGFSTGSDPDASSAMSASIPFSLPRMSVTYHYNSITNSYDRTQGTSAQYDNLDGKRISPANVLLVFKRSAAIADPQKLGLIDFTDNGAGELVLCTNGKKIDGRWSRSADGPTVYSDANGRTLLLSPGQTFIEILPTEFKESIIMQE
;
A
#
# COMPACT_ATOMS: atom_id res chain seq x y z
N MET A 1 -1.25 -4.32 -7.69
CA MET A 1 0.03 -4.75 -7.05
C MET A 1 1.21 -4.22 -7.85
N ILE A 2 2.17 -3.56 -7.21
CA ILE A 2 3.35 -2.95 -7.84
C ILE A 2 4.63 -3.44 -7.16
N ASP A 3 5.64 -3.82 -7.94
CA ASP A 3 6.94 -4.28 -7.47
C ASP A 3 7.72 -3.20 -6.72
N ASN A 4 8.52 -3.62 -5.74
CA ASN A 4 9.46 -2.73 -5.06
C ASN A 4 10.85 -3.37 -4.87
N ALA A 5 11.17 -4.44 -5.60
CA ALA A 5 12.55 -4.89 -5.73
C ALA A 5 13.44 -3.76 -6.30
N PRO A 6 14.73 -3.68 -5.94
CA PRO A 6 15.64 -2.64 -6.45
C PRO A 6 15.64 -2.52 -7.99
N GLU A 7 15.56 -3.64 -8.68
CA GLU A 7 15.58 -3.77 -10.15
C GLU A 7 14.29 -3.25 -10.81
N ALA A 8 13.20 -3.10 -10.03
CA ALA A 8 11.92 -2.60 -10.51
C ALA A 8 11.73 -1.09 -10.30
N ARG A 9 12.72 -0.41 -9.72
CA ARG A 9 12.66 1.02 -9.39
C ARG A 9 13.32 1.86 -10.49
N PRO A 10 12.85 3.10 -10.71
CA PRO A 10 11.63 3.70 -10.16
C PRO A 10 10.34 3.08 -10.74
N GLN A 11 9.27 3.10 -9.95
CA GLN A 11 7.94 2.63 -10.36
C GLN A 11 7.23 3.63 -11.28
N TYR A 12 6.12 3.20 -11.88
CA TYR A 12 5.22 4.04 -12.66
C TYR A 12 3.82 4.07 -12.04
N GLY A 13 3.27 5.27 -11.89
CA GLY A 13 1.89 5.53 -11.51
C GLY A 13 1.62 5.67 -10.01
N LEU A 14 2.61 5.48 -9.13
CA LEU A 14 2.48 5.77 -7.71
C LEU A 14 2.06 7.22 -7.42
N SER A 15 2.50 8.22 -8.20
CA SER A 15 2.12 9.63 -8.04
C SER A 15 0.65 9.92 -8.37
N LYS A 16 -0.05 8.97 -9.02
CA LYS A 16 -1.49 9.04 -9.33
C LYS A 16 -2.37 8.24 -8.37
N ALA A 17 -1.77 7.45 -7.49
CA ALA A 17 -2.51 6.64 -6.54
C ALA A 17 -3.07 7.51 -5.41
N ASP A 18 -4.28 7.23 -4.95
CA ASP A 18 -4.83 7.91 -3.78
C ASP A 18 -4.25 7.29 -2.50
N ILE A 19 -4.15 5.96 -2.48
CA ILE A 19 -3.67 5.18 -1.33
C ILE A 19 -2.58 4.23 -1.79
N VAL A 20 -1.51 4.11 -1.01
CA VAL A 20 -0.44 3.15 -1.26
C VAL A 20 -0.14 2.37 0.01
N TYR A 21 -0.44 1.07 0.00
CA TYR A 21 0.03 0.15 1.04
C TYR A 21 1.44 -0.29 0.69
N HIS A 22 2.37 -0.21 1.66
CA HIS A 22 3.73 -0.70 1.57
C HIS A 22 3.94 -1.77 2.64
N VAL A 23 4.30 -2.98 2.23
CA VAL A 23 4.31 -4.15 3.12
C VAL A 23 5.49 -5.06 2.78
N LEU A 24 6.05 -5.70 3.82
CA LEU A 24 7.03 -6.77 3.66
C LEU A 24 6.42 -7.98 2.91
N VAL A 25 7.21 -8.60 2.04
CA VAL A 25 6.83 -9.82 1.33
C VAL A 25 7.89 -10.91 1.58
N GLU A 26 8.54 -11.44 0.56
CA GLU A 26 9.57 -12.48 0.65
C GLU A 26 10.97 -11.91 0.88
N GLY A 27 11.82 -12.70 1.55
CA GLY A 27 13.27 -12.47 1.53
C GLY A 27 13.72 -11.09 2.02
N GLY A 28 12.90 -10.41 2.82
CA GLY A 28 13.18 -9.06 3.32
C GLY A 28 12.86 -7.92 2.35
N VAL A 29 12.37 -8.19 1.13
CA VAL A 29 11.90 -7.14 0.21
C VAL A 29 10.47 -6.73 0.53
N THR A 30 10.09 -5.54 0.07
CA THR A 30 8.72 -5.02 0.22
C THR A 30 7.99 -4.97 -1.12
N ARG A 31 6.68 -4.69 -1.07
CA ARG A 31 5.83 -4.52 -2.25
C ARG A 31 4.78 -3.46 -2.00
N PHE A 32 4.28 -2.86 -3.07
CA PHE A 32 3.18 -1.90 -3.01
C PHE A 32 1.85 -2.48 -3.46
N MET A 33 0.77 -2.05 -2.81
CA MET A 33 -0.58 -2.06 -3.39
C MET A 33 -1.07 -0.62 -3.48
N ALA A 34 -1.10 -0.09 -4.70
CA ALA A 34 -1.64 1.22 -5.00
C ALA A 34 -3.12 1.12 -5.38
N VAL A 35 -3.94 1.99 -4.81
CA VAL A 35 -5.38 2.14 -5.07
C VAL A 35 -5.58 3.44 -5.85
N PHE A 36 -6.32 3.34 -6.96
CA PHE A 36 -6.58 4.44 -7.88
C PHE A 36 -8.08 4.65 -7.95
N SER A 37 -8.54 5.84 -7.55
CA SER A 37 -9.95 6.22 -7.60
C SER A 37 -10.15 7.61 -8.22
N SER A 38 -9.38 8.61 -7.80
CA SER A 38 -9.55 10.00 -8.23
C SER A 38 -8.84 10.33 -9.55
N GLN A 39 -7.78 9.58 -9.88
CA GLN A 39 -6.91 9.85 -11.01
C GLN A 39 -6.63 8.59 -11.83
N ALA A 40 -6.57 8.76 -13.15
CA ALA A 40 -6.12 7.73 -14.07
C ALA A 40 -4.59 7.80 -14.27
N ALA A 41 -3.96 6.64 -14.48
CA ALA A 41 -2.55 6.53 -14.83
C ALA A 41 -2.38 5.85 -16.19
N GLU A 42 -1.58 6.47 -17.05
CA GLU A 42 -1.25 5.96 -18.39
C GLU A 42 -0.19 4.85 -18.37
N ARG A 43 0.42 4.61 -17.22
CA ARG A 43 1.30 3.46 -16.98
C ARG A 43 1.34 3.13 -15.49
N ILE A 44 1.14 1.85 -15.18
CA ILE A 44 1.11 1.32 -13.82
C ILE A 44 2.01 0.08 -13.77
N GLY A 45 2.98 0.08 -12.86
CA GLY A 45 3.82 -1.10 -12.61
C GLY A 45 5.25 -0.78 -12.15
N PRO A 46 6.15 -1.78 -12.15
CA PRO A 46 5.91 -3.14 -12.66
C PRO A 46 4.86 -3.91 -11.86
N VAL A 47 3.93 -4.60 -12.53
CA VAL A 47 2.86 -5.36 -11.89
C VAL A 47 3.43 -6.64 -11.26
N ARG A 48 3.03 -6.94 -10.02
CA ARG A 48 3.56 -8.09 -9.27
C ARG A 48 2.52 -8.97 -8.60
N SER A 49 3.04 -10.05 -8.02
CA SER A 49 2.25 -11.13 -7.45
C SER A 49 1.46 -10.73 -6.21
N ALA A 50 0.27 -11.31 -6.10
CA ALA A 50 -0.65 -11.18 -4.99
C ALA A 50 -0.16 -11.86 -3.71
N ARG A 51 -0.51 -11.30 -2.55
CA ARG A 51 -0.39 -11.94 -1.22
C ARG A 51 -1.70 -11.85 -0.45
N PRO A 52 -1.98 -12.78 0.49
CA PRO A 52 -3.25 -12.83 1.20
C PRO A 52 -3.61 -11.52 1.92
N TYR A 53 -2.64 -10.88 2.58
CA TYR A 53 -2.86 -9.61 3.29
C TYR A 53 -3.21 -8.45 2.36
N PHE A 54 -2.58 -8.35 1.18
CA PHE A 54 -2.97 -7.35 0.19
C PHE A 54 -4.40 -7.56 -0.33
N ILE A 55 -4.82 -8.81 -0.49
CA ILE A 55 -6.21 -9.11 -0.89
C ILE A 55 -7.19 -8.60 0.17
N ARG A 56 -6.89 -8.81 1.46
CA ARG A 56 -7.71 -8.31 2.58
C ARG A 56 -7.76 -6.79 2.61
N HIS A 57 -6.65 -6.12 2.34
CA HIS A 57 -6.62 -4.67 2.21
C HIS A 57 -7.39 -4.17 0.98
N ALA A 58 -7.36 -4.86 -0.16
CA ALA A 58 -8.16 -4.47 -1.31
C ALA A 58 -9.67 -4.47 -1.02
N GLN A 59 -10.12 -5.33 -0.11
CA GLN A 59 -11.51 -5.35 0.35
C GLN A 59 -11.90 -4.11 1.18
N ASP A 60 -10.94 -3.40 1.78
CA ASP A 60 -11.20 -2.11 2.47
C ASP A 60 -11.74 -1.05 1.50
N TRP A 61 -11.50 -1.25 0.20
CA TRP A 61 -11.72 -0.28 -0.87
C TRP A 61 -12.76 -0.74 -1.89
N ASP A 62 -13.35 -1.92 -1.72
CA ASP A 62 -14.15 -2.60 -2.76
C ASP A 62 -13.42 -2.60 -4.12
N ALA A 63 -12.10 -2.74 -4.09
CA ALA A 63 -11.25 -2.49 -5.24
C ALA A 63 -11.19 -3.72 -6.17
N ILE A 64 -11.10 -3.44 -7.47
CA ILE A 64 -10.66 -4.45 -8.44
C ILE A 64 -9.19 -4.76 -8.19
N TYR A 65 -8.92 -5.98 -7.72
CA TYR A 65 -7.60 -6.40 -7.29
C TYR A 65 -6.77 -6.93 -8.47
N VAL A 66 -5.82 -6.10 -8.91
CA VAL A 66 -4.97 -6.36 -10.09
C VAL A 66 -3.60 -6.90 -9.69
N HIS A 67 -3.18 -8.02 -10.27
CA HIS A 67 -1.91 -8.68 -9.96
C HIS A 67 -1.40 -9.59 -11.10
N SER A 68 -0.15 -10.05 -10.98
CA SER A 68 0.47 -11.02 -11.89
C SER A 68 0.94 -12.24 -11.11
N GLY A 69 0.16 -13.33 -11.15
CA GLY A 69 0.38 -14.49 -10.29
C GLY A 69 0.18 -14.18 -8.80
N GLY A 70 0.57 -15.09 -7.92
CA GLY A 70 0.35 -14.96 -6.48
C GLY A 70 1.00 -16.10 -5.71
N SER A 71 1.06 -15.99 -4.38
CA SER A 71 1.38 -17.15 -3.56
C SER A 71 0.24 -18.18 -3.66
N ALA A 72 0.52 -19.46 -3.42
CA ALA A 72 -0.49 -20.51 -3.48
C ALA A 72 -1.72 -20.15 -2.61
N THR A 73 -1.47 -19.64 -1.39
CA THR A 73 -2.52 -19.15 -0.49
C THR A 73 -3.32 -17.99 -1.09
N ALA A 74 -2.67 -16.99 -1.68
CA ALA A 74 -3.37 -15.86 -2.29
C ALA A 74 -4.25 -16.28 -3.46
N LEU A 75 -3.73 -17.15 -4.35
CA LEU A 75 -4.48 -17.66 -5.49
C LEU A 75 -5.69 -18.50 -5.04
N LYS A 76 -5.51 -19.33 -4.00
CA LYS A 76 -6.61 -20.09 -3.40
C LYS A 76 -7.69 -19.18 -2.83
N VAL A 77 -7.31 -18.11 -2.10
CA VAL A 77 -8.27 -17.13 -1.57
C VAL A 77 -9.08 -16.48 -2.69
N LEU A 78 -8.43 -16.05 -3.77
CA LEU A 78 -9.10 -15.43 -4.92
C LEU A 78 -10.04 -16.40 -5.65
N GLN A 79 -9.63 -17.66 -5.79
CA GLN A 79 -10.47 -18.71 -6.41
C GLN A 79 -11.70 -19.07 -5.57
N GLN A 80 -11.56 -19.07 -4.23
CA GLN A 80 -12.64 -19.43 -3.31
C GLN A 80 -13.62 -18.29 -3.04
N ASN A 81 -13.24 -17.04 -3.32
CA ASN A 81 -14.03 -15.84 -3.01
C ASN A 81 -14.27 -14.96 -4.26
N PRO A 82 -14.68 -15.51 -5.41
CA PRO A 82 -14.74 -14.77 -6.67
C PRO A 82 -15.78 -13.65 -6.67
N THR A 83 -16.79 -13.73 -5.80
CA THR A 83 -17.84 -12.72 -5.65
C THR A 83 -17.49 -11.63 -4.64
N ARG A 84 -16.51 -11.89 -3.75
CA ARG A 84 -16.06 -10.94 -2.72
C ARG A 84 -14.82 -10.15 -3.13
N ILE A 85 -14.05 -10.63 -4.12
CA ILE A 85 -12.86 -9.96 -4.61
C ILE A 85 -12.87 -9.99 -6.14
N SER A 86 -13.03 -8.80 -6.73
CA SER A 86 -12.95 -8.59 -8.17
C SER A 86 -11.49 -8.72 -8.65
N GLY A 87 -11.01 -9.95 -8.84
CA GLY A 87 -9.62 -10.24 -9.20
C GLY A 87 -9.32 -10.16 -10.70
N LEU A 88 -8.31 -9.38 -11.08
CA LEU A 88 -7.73 -9.37 -12.43
C LEU A 88 -6.28 -9.88 -12.38
N ASN A 89 -6.13 -11.19 -12.58
CA ASN A 89 -4.83 -11.82 -12.75
C ASN A 89 -4.39 -11.72 -14.22
N GLU A 90 -3.19 -11.20 -14.47
CA GLU A 90 -2.62 -11.08 -15.80
C GLU A 90 -2.62 -12.40 -16.58
N PHE A 91 -2.37 -13.55 -15.93
CA PHE A 91 -2.33 -14.86 -16.61
C PHE A 91 -3.65 -15.22 -17.32
N ALA A 92 -4.79 -14.69 -16.86
CA ALA A 92 -6.10 -14.90 -17.48
C ALA A 92 -6.57 -13.67 -18.31
N ASN A 93 -5.81 -12.57 -18.27
CA ASN A 93 -6.19 -11.26 -18.79
C ASN A 93 -5.05 -10.60 -19.59
N GLY A 94 -4.13 -11.38 -20.14
CA GLY A 94 -2.90 -10.94 -20.80
C GLY A 94 -3.07 -9.79 -21.81
N PRO A 95 -4.13 -9.74 -22.65
CA PRO A 95 -4.36 -8.63 -23.58
C PRO A 95 -4.48 -7.23 -22.94
N PHE A 96 -4.66 -7.14 -21.63
CA PHE A 96 -4.75 -5.88 -20.87
C PHE A 96 -3.45 -5.47 -20.18
N PHE A 97 -2.37 -6.18 -20.49
CA PHE A 97 -1.04 -5.93 -19.97
C PHE A 97 -0.03 -5.96 -21.12
N TRP A 98 1.15 -5.39 -20.90
CA TRP A 98 2.26 -5.50 -21.82
C TRP A 98 3.59 -5.61 -21.08
N ARG A 99 4.60 -6.15 -21.76
CA ARG A 99 5.97 -6.26 -21.24
C ARG A 99 6.83 -5.16 -21.87
N SER A 100 7.69 -4.51 -21.07
CA SER A 100 8.75 -3.63 -21.58
C SER A 100 9.98 -4.47 -21.98
N SER A 101 11.08 -3.79 -22.35
CA SER A 101 12.38 -4.43 -22.59
C SER A 101 13.20 -4.71 -21.31
N ALA A 102 12.68 -4.36 -20.12
CA ALA A 102 13.36 -4.63 -18.87
C ALA A 102 13.45 -6.14 -18.60
N PRO A 103 14.43 -6.63 -17.81
CA PRO A 103 14.50 -8.03 -17.46
C PRO A 103 13.25 -8.49 -16.68
N ALA A 104 12.69 -9.63 -17.09
CA ALA A 104 11.69 -10.31 -16.31
C ALA A 104 12.26 -10.64 -14.92
N PRO A 105 11.47 -10.52 -13.84
CA PRO A 105 10.02 -10.31 -13.86
C PRO A 105 9.61 -8.85 -13.51
N HIS A 106 10.46 -7.86 -13.82
CA HIS A 106 10.27 -6.44 -13.46
C HIS A 106 9.76 -5.58 -14.63
N ASP A 107 9.13 -6.21 -15.61
CA ASP A 107 8.87 -5.66 -16.94
C ASP A 107 7.38 -5.61 -17.32
N LEU A 108 6.47 -6.07 -16.46
CA LEU A 108 5.03 -6.12 -16.75
C LEU A 108 4.32 -4.81 -16.37
N PHE A 109 3.52 -4.25 -17.27
CA PHE A 109 2.78 -3.00 -17.04
C PHE A 109 1.32 -3.08 -17.50
N THR A 110 0.52 -2.15 -17.01
CA THR A 110 -0.88 -1.92 -17.44
C THR A 110 -1.22 -0.42 -17.37
N THR A 111 -2.45 -0.03 -17.71
CA THR A 111 -2.97 1.35 -17.56
C THR A 111 -4.34 1.34 -16.91
N SER A 112 -4.79 2.46 -16.34
CA SER A 112 -6.17 2.58 -15.86
C SER A 112 -7.19 2.29 -16.97
N ALA A 113 -6.91 2.68 -18.22
CA ALA A 113 -7.81 2.44 -19.36
C ALA A 113 -7.91 0.95 -19.72
N LEU A 114 -6.79 0.23 -19.76
CA LEU A 114 -6.77 -1.22 -20.03
C LEU A 114 -7.47 -2.00 -18.91
N LEU A 115 -7.24 -1.61 -17.65
CA LEU A 115 -7.90 -2.24 -16.51
C LEU A 115 -9.41 -2.00 -16.49
N LYS A 116 -9.87 -0.80 -16.86
CA LYS A 116 -11.30 -0.53 -17.04
C LYS A 116 -11.90 -1.41 -18.12
N ASN A 117 -11.24 -1.56 -19.28
CA ASN A 117 -11.69 -2.45 -20.34
C ASN A 117 -11.74 -3.92 -19.88
N ALA A 118 -10.72 -4.36 -19.15
CA ALA A 118 -10.68 -5.70 -18.55
C ALA A 118 -11.87 -5.93 -17.61
N ALA A 119 -12.15 -4.97 -16.72
CA ALA A 119 -13.27 -5.02 -15.80
C ALA A 119 -14.61 -5.13 -16.52
N GLU A 120 -14.83 -4.31 -17.56
CA GLU A 120 -16.03 -4.36 -18.40
C GLU A 120 -16.20 -5.72 -19.10
N LYS A 121 -15.14 -6.27 -19.72
CA LYS A 121 -15.20 -7.60 -20.35
C LYS A 121 -15.45 -8.73 -19.36
N ARG A 122 -15.06 -8.54 -18.10
CA ARG A 122 -15.27 -9.50 -17.00
C ARG A 122 -16.58 -9.24 -16.25
N ALA A 123 -17.38 -8.26 -16.67
CA ALA A 123 -18.61 -7.82 -16.01
C ALA A 123 -18.42 -7.52 -14.52
N LEU A 124 -17.27 -6.92 -14.15
CA LEU A 124 -16.99 -6.47 -12.79
C LEU A 124 -17.69 -5.12 -12.54
N SER A 125 -18.19 -4.90 -11.33
CA SER A 125 -18.73 -3.60 -10.94
C SER A 125 -17.63 -2.54 -10.95
N LEU A 126 -17.95 -1.38 -11.50
CA LEU A 126 -17.14 -0.15 -11.41
C LEU A 126 -17.73 0.85 -10.39
N VAL A 127 -18.80 0.45 -9.70
CA VAL A 127 -19.48 1.25 -8.68
C VAL A 127 -19.09 0.70 -7.32
N LEU A 128 -18.61 1.59 -6.44
CA LEU A 128 -18.28 1.26 -5.06
C LEU A 128 -19.55 0.94 -4.27
N SER A 129 -19.54 -0.19 -3.56
CA SER A 129 -20.62 -0.57 -2.63
C SER A 129 -20.40 -0.02 -1.22
N THR A 130 -19.16 0.28 -0.86
CA THR A 130 -18.76 0.81 0.45
C THR A 130 -17.73 1.92 0.30
N LEU A 131 -17.79 2.91 1.20
CA LEU A 131 -16.77 3.93 1.34
C LEU A 131 -15.83 3.58 2.51
N PRO A 132 -14.55 3.99 2.45
CA PRO A 132 -13.61 3.84 3.55
C PRO A 132 -14.11 4.51 4.83
N SER A 133 -13.73 3.96 5.98
CA SER A 133 -14.22 4.41 7.29
C SER A 133 -13.50 5.64 7.87
N TRP A 134 -12.64 6.32 7.11
CA TRP A 134 -11.91 7.52 7.56
C TRP A 134 -12.41 8.79 6.87
N GLY A 135 -12.16 9.93 7.50
CA GLY A 135 -12.55 11.25 6.98
C GLY A 135 -11.34 12.13 6.68
N PHE A 136 -11.60 13.31 6.10
CA PHE A 136 -10.59 14.35 5.94
C PHE A 136 -10.82 15.47 6.95
N SER A 137 -9.73 16.04 7.49
CA SER A 137 -9.76 17.24 8.32
C SER A 137 -9.11 18.42 7.59
N THR A 138 -9.69 19.60 7.77
CA THR A 138 -9.09 20.89 7.38
C THR A 138 -8.57 21.67 8.60
N GLY A 139 -8.64 21.10 9.81
CA GLY A 139 -8.33 21.77 11.07
C GLY A 139 -7.17 21.14 11.84
N SER A 140 -6.73 21.82 12.90
CA SER A 140 -5.69 21.33 13.79
C SER A 140 -6.20 20.26 14.76
N ASP A 141 -5.47 19.15 14.88
CA ASP A 141 -5.70 18.17 15.94
C ASP A 141 -5.05 18.67 17.26
N PRO A 142 -5.81 18.79 18.37
CA PRO A 142 -5.28 19.22 19.67
C PRO A 142 -4.36 18.19 20.34
N ASP A 143 -4.46 16.90 20.00
CA ASP A 143 -3.71 15.82 20.64
C ASP A 143 -2.40 15.48 19.89
N ALA A 144 -2.05 16.28 18.89
CA ALA A 144 -0.91 16.04 18.01
C ALA A 144 0.41 16.66 18.49
N SER A 145 1.51 15.90 18.41
CA SER A 145 2.89 16.39 18.61
C SER A 145 3.60 16.66 17.27
N SER A 146 4.74 17.36 17.27
CA SER A 146 5.54 17.55 16.04
C SER A 146 6.05 16.21 15.52
N ALA A 147 6.07 16.01 14.21
CA ALA A 147 6.84 14.96 13.57
C ALA A 147 7.30 15.40 12.18
N MET A 148 8.55 15.83 12.14
CA MET A 148 9.24 16.26 10.94
C MET A 148 9.81 15.10 10.16
N SER A 149 10.08 13.95 10.79
CA SER A 149 10.43 12.75 10.02
C SER A 149 10.03 11.44 10.70
N ALA A 150 9.84 10.40 9.87
CA ALA A 150 9.64 9.02 10.27
C ALA A 150 10.59 8.13 9.47
N SER A 151 11.48 7.40 10.15
CA SER A 151 12.39 6.43 9.52
C SER A 151 12.04 5.01 9.94
N ILE A 152 11.81 4.16 8.95
CA ILE A 152 11.40 2.77 9.10
C ILE A 152 12.56 1.89 8.64
N PRO A 153 13.31 1.29 9.59
CA PRO A 153 14.42 0.42 9.25
C PRO A 153 13.86 -0.94 8.86
N PHE A 154 14.02 -1.30 7.58
CA PHE A 154 13.87 -2.68 7.15
C PHE A 154 15.22 -3.39 7.26
N SER A 155 15.21 -4.72 7.43
CA SER A 155 16.43 -5.51 7.58
C SER A 155 17.38 -5.39 6.38
N LEU A 156 16.83 -5.19 5.18
CA LEU A 156 17.60 -4.83 4.00
C LEU A 156 17.71 -3.30 3.91
N PRO A 157 18.92 -2.70 3.94
CA PRO A 157 19.08 -1.25 3.92
C PRO A 157 18.44 -0.56 2.69
N ARG A 158 18.41 -1.24 1.53
CA ARG A 158 17.74 -0.74 0.32
C ARG A 158 16.20 -0.70 0.44
N MET A 159 15.64 -1.39 1.44
CA MET A 159 14.21 -1.42 1.73
C MET A 159 13.80 -0.41 2.78
N SER A 160 14.74 0.15 3.56
CA SER A 160 14.48 1.22 4.52
C SER A 160 13.78 2.41 3.85
N VAL A 161 12.90 3.07 4.60
CA VAL A 161 12.12 4.21 4.12
C VAL A 161 12.23 5.34 5.12
N THR A 162 12.43 6.55 4.62
CA THR A 162 12.31 7.76 5.42
C THR A 162 11.30 8.68 4.78
N TYR A 163 10.46 9.27 5.63
CA TYR A 163 9.54 10.34 5.30
C TYR A 163 10.01 11.60 5.99
N HIS A 164 10.18 12.69 5.24
CA HIS A 164 10.54 14.00 5.80
C HIS A 164 9.46 15.02 5.46
N TYR A 165 8.88 15.64 6.48
CA TYR A 165 7.86 16.65 6.32
C TYR A 165 8.43 17.90 5.64
N ASN A 166 7.71 18.37 4.63
CA ASN A 166 7.98 19.59 3.90
C ASN A 166 6.84 20.57 4.17
N SER A 167 7.11 21.60 4.97
CA SER A 167 6.11 22.60 5.38
C SER A 167 5.66 23.52 4.23
N ILE A 168 6.45 23.64 3.16
CA ILE A 168 6.10 24.44 1.98
C ILE A 168 5.01 23.74 1.18
N THR A 169 5.10 22.42 1.02
CA THR A 169 4.15 21.62 0.23
C THR A 169 3.10 20.92 1.10
N ASN A 170 3.23 21.00 2.43
CA ASN A 170 2.42 20.27 3.41
C ASN A 170 2.33 18.77 3.11
N SER A 171 3.49 18.14 2.89
CA SER A 171 3.60 16.73 2.49
C SER A 171 4.86 16.07 3.06
N TYR A 172 4.95 14.76 2.95
CA TYR A 172 6.07 13.97 3.46
C TYR A 172 6.91 13.42 2.31
N ASP A 173 8.03 14.07 2.04
CA ASP A 173 8.99 13.66 1.02
C ASP A 173 9.58 12.27 1.32
N ARG A 174 9.33 11.31 0.44
CA ARG A 174 9.74 9.91 0.62
C ARG A 174 11.14 9.64 0.05
N THR A 175 11.96 8.96 0.84
CA THR A 175 13.27 8.42 0.47
C THR A 175 13.25 6.91 0.65
N GLN A 176 13.73 6.16 -0.34
CA GLN A 176 13.84 4.72 -0.33
C GLN A 176 15.32 4.32 -0.32
N GLY A 177 15.76 3.63 0.73
CA GLY A 177 17.18 3.45 1.02
C GLY A 177 17.86 4.81 1.20
N THR A 178 18.79 5.13 0.30
CA THR A 178 19.52 6.41 0.31
C THR A 178 19.07 7.39 -0.77
N SER A 179 18.06 7.05 -1.58
CA SER A 179 17.66 7.82 -2.75
C SER A 179 16.25 8.39 -2.59
N ALA A 180 16.08 9.69 -2.88
CA ALA A 180 14.77 10.28 -3.01
C ALA A 180 13.95 9.50 -4.05
N GLN A 181 12.70 9.19 -3.73
CA GLN A 181 11.87 8.40 -4.64
C GLN A 181 11.08 9.31 -5.57
N TYR A 182 11.13 8.99 -6.85
CA TYR A 182 10.35 9.65 -7.90
C TYR A 182 9.48 8.62 -8.62
N ASP A 183 8.34 9.07 -9.13
CA ASP A 183 7.56 8.32 -10.10
C ASP A 183 8.17 8.49 -11.50
N ASN A 184 8.44 7.38 -12.18
CA ASN A 184 9.02 7.42 -13.51
C ASN A 184 8.02 7.77 -14.62
N LEU A 185 6.73 7.83 -14.29
CA LEU A 185 5.69 8.27 -15.21
C LEU A 185 5.77 9.76 -15.47
N ASP A 186 5.85 10.57 -14.41
CA ASP A 186 5.77 12.04 -14.51
C ASP A 186 6.94 12.78 -13.83
N GLY A 187 7.96 12.06 -13.35
CA GLY A 187 9.14 12.63 -12.72
C GLY A 187 8.84 13.31 -11.37
N LYS A 188 7.63 13.16 -10.83
CA LYS A 188 7.25 13.77 -9.56
C LYS A 188 7.87 13.03 -8.38
N ARG A 189 8.32 13.78 -7.38
CA ARG A 189 8.73 13.21 -6.10
C ARG A 189 7.52 12.54 -5.44
N ILE A 190 7.73 11.35 -4.88
CA ILE A 190 6.71 10.71 -4.05
C ILE A 190 6.68 11.43 -2.71
N SER A 191 5.60 12.18 -2.48
CA SER A 191 5.43 13.03 -1.30
C SER A 191 3.98 12.98 -0.81
N PRO A 192 3.53 11.90 -0.14
CA PRO A 192 2.17 11.80 0.37
C PRO A 192 1.83 12.89 1.39
N ALA A 193 0.55 13.26 1.49
CA ALA A 193 0.06 14.16 2.53
C ALA A 193 0.01 13.47 3.90
N ASN A 194 -0.19 12.14 3.91
CA ASN A 194 -0.36 11.34 5.11
C ASN A 194 0.52 10.09 5.07
N VAL A 195 1.09 9.72 6.21
CA VAL A 195 1.80 8.45 6.41
C VAL A 195 1.20 7.75 7.62
N LEU A 196 0.65 6.55 7.43
CA LEU A 196 0.06 5.74 8.48
C LEU A 196 0.94 4.52 8.75
N LEU A 197 1.54 4.46 9.93
CA LEU A 197 2.32 3.32 10.39
C LEU A 197 1.40 2.38 11.16
N VAL A 198 1.09 1.21 10.60
CA VAL A 198 0.13 0.26 11.17
C VAL A 198 0.88 -0.98 11.64
N PHE A 199 0.86 -1.22 12.94
CA PHE A 199 1.60 -2.33 13.55
C PHE A 199 0.73 -3.57 13.66
N LYS A 200 1.12 -4.64 12.99
CA LYS A 200 0.41 -5.92 12.97
C LYS A 200 1.29 -7.05 13.44
N ARG A 201 0.69 -8.07 14.05
CA ARG A 201 1.43 -9.31 14.34
C ARG A 201 1.76 -10.00 13.03
N SER A 202 2.99 -10.46 12.90
CA SER A 202 3.43 -11.24 11.73
C SER A 202 3.97 -12.60 12.13
N ALA A 203 3.94 -13.53 11.18
CA ALA A 203 4.52 -14.85 11.33
C ALA A 203 5.23 -15.27 10.04
N ALA A 204 6.38 -15.93 10.18
CA ALA A 204 7.02 -16.59 9.06
C ALA A 204 6.16 -17.78 8.60
N ILE A 205 5.99 -17.93 7.30
CA ILE A 205 5.29 -19.07 6.71
C ILE A 205 6.35 -20.08 6.26
N ALA A 206 6.22 -21.32 6.72
CA ALA A 206 7.06 -22.41 6.25
C ALA A 206 6.79 -22.65 4.75
N ASP A 207 7.84 -22.61 3.95
CA ASP A 207 7.79 -22.80 2.51
C ASP A 207 8.96 -23.69 2.07
N PRO A 208 8.72 -24.77 1.30
CA PRO A 208 9.78 -25.66 0.81
C PRO A 208 10.89 -24.94 0.06
N GLN A 209 10.58 -23.81 -0.61
CA GLN A 209 11.55 -23.03 -1.37
C GLN A 209 12.35 -22.05 -0.49
N LYS A 210 12.07 -21.99 0.82
CA LYS A 210 12.73 -21.13 1.81
C LYS A 210 12.79 -19.65 1.38
N LEU A 211 11.76 -19.17 0.71
CA LEU A 211 11.69 -17.80 0.20
C LEU A 211 11.57 -16.74 1.31
N GLY A 212 11.42 -17.14 2.57
CA GLY A 212 11.21 -16.22 3.69
C GLY A 212 9.84 -15.55 3.59
N LEU A 213 8.79 -16.34 3.33
CA LEU A 213 7.41 -15.86 3.28
C LEU A 213 6.98 -15.34 4.67
N ILE A 214 6.18 -14.28 4.69
CA ILE A 214 5.59 -13.71 5.90
C ILE A 214 4.07 -13.56 5.71
N ASP A 215 3.29 -13.76 6.77
CA ASP A 215 1.88 -13.36 6.84
C ASP A 215 1.67 -12.33 7.94
N PHE A 216 0.61 -11.55 7.80
CA PHE A 216 0.17 -10.59 8.78
C PHE A 216 -1.21 -10.97 9.32
N THR A 217 -1.38 -10.85 10.63
CA THR A 217 -2.68 -11.01 11.28
C THR A 217 -3.52 -9.76 11.01
N ASP A 218 -4.42 -9.85 10.04
CA ASP A 218 -5.22 -8.69 9.60
C ASP A 218 -6.52 -8.51 10.35
N ASN A 219 -7.01 -9.54 11.04
CA ASN A 219 -8.20 -9.47 11.90
C ASN A 219 -7.78 -9.22 13.34
N GLY A 220 -8.52 -8.36 14.04
CA GLY A 220 -8.24 -7.98 15.42
C GLY A 220 -8.01 -6.48 15.55
N ALA A 221 -7.13 -6.08 16.46
CA ALA A 221 -6.81 -4.70 16.71
C ALA A 221 -5.34 -4.55 17.08
N GLY A 222 -4.82 -3.35 16.90
CA GLY A 222 -3.44 -3.01 17.23
C GLY A 222 -3.21 -1.51 17.25
N GLU A 223 -1.96 -1.14 17.46
CA GLU A 223 -1.54 0.26 17.48
C GLU A 223 -1.22 0.77 16.09
N LEU A 224 -1.30 2.08 15.92
CA LEU A 224 -0.81 2.77 14.75
C LEU A 224 -0.24 4.13 15.14
N VAL A 225 0.45 4.75 14.19
CA VAL A 225 0.83 6.16 14.23
C VAL A 225 0.44 6.81 12.92
N LEU A 226 -0.25 7.95 12.98
CA LEU A 226 -0.53 8.81 11.83
C LEU A 226 0.43 9.99 11.84
N CYS A 227 1.18 10.17 10.75
CA CYS A 227 1.87 11.41 10.44
C CYS A 227 1.05 12.19 9.39
N THR A 228 0.59 13.37 9.74
CA THR A 228 -0.22 14.26 8.88
C THR A 228 0.04 15.72 9.24
N ASN A 229 0.10 16.62 8.26
CA ASN A 229 0.26 18.07 8.52
C ASN A 229 1.43 18.44 9.47
N GLY A 230 2.57 17.76 9.33
CA GLY A 230 3.77 17.96 10.17
C GLY A 230 3.62 17.44 11.61
N LYS A 231 2.57 16.66 11.87
CA LYS A 231 2.19 16.19 13.20
C LYS A 231 2.16 14.68 13.28
N LYS A 232 2.36 14.16 14.50
CA LYS A 232 2.16 12.76 14.88
C LYS A 232 0.93 12.62 15.75
N ILE A 233 0.10 11.62 15.45
CA ILE A 233 -1.07 11.22 16.24
C ILE A 233 -0.96 9.71 16.51
N ASP A 234 -0.91 9.34 17.79
CA ASP A 234 -0.96 7.94 18.20
C ASP A 234 -2.42 7.44 18.17
N GLY A 235 -2.62 6.22 17.68
CA GLY A 235 -3.96 5.68 17.51
C GLY A 235 -4.04 4.16 17.52
N ARG A 236 -5.18 3.64 17.11
CA ARG A 236 -5.46 2.20 17.01
C ARG A 236 -6.10 1.86 15.67
N TRP A 237 -5.79 0.67 15.17
CA TRP A 237 -6.55 0.05 14.10
C TRP A 237 -7.38 -1.09 14.67
N SER A 238 -8.51 -1.37 14.04
CA SER A 238 -9.28 -2.59 14.26
C SER A 238 -9.91 -3.09 12.96
N ARG A 239 -10.11 -4.40 12.87
CA ARG A 239 -10.75 -5.04 11.72
C ARG A 239 -11.44 -6.32 12.15
N SER A 240 -12.71 -6.47 11.78
CA SER A 240 -13.41 -7.75 11.86
C SER A 240 -13.06 -8.63 10.65
N ALA A 241 -13.47 -9.91 10.66
CA ALA A 241 -13.12 -10.84 9.58
C ALA A 241 -13.60 -10.40 8.20
N ASP A 242 -14.76 -9.75 8.14
CA ASP A 242 -15.43 -9.36 6.89
C ASP A 242 -15.63 -7.83 6.76
N GLY A 243 -15.18 -7.05 7.74
CA GLY A 243 -15.34 -5.60 7.77
C GLY A 243 -14.10 -4.84 7.28
N PRO A 244 -14.26 -3.54 6.96
CA PRO A 244 -13.12 -2.69 6.62
C PRO A 244 -12.22 -2.47 7.83
N THR A 245 -10.97 -2.13 7.57
CA THR A 245 -10.05 -1.65 8.61
C THR A 245 -10.49 -0.26 9.09
N VAL A 246 -10.76 -0.12 10.39
CA VAL A 246 -11.09 1.14 11.05
C VAL A 246 -9.85 1.69 11.75
N TYR A 247 -9.63 3.00 11.61
CA TYR A 247 -8.52 3.71 12.24
C TYR A 247 -9.07 4.79 13.16
N SER A 248 -8.68 4.73 14.43
CA SER A 248 -9.16 5.63 15.47
C SER A 248 -8.01 6.23 16.28
N ASP A 249 -8.23 7.37 16.90
CA ASP A 249 -7.31 7.93 17.88
C ASP A 249 -7.35 7.15 19.21
N ALA A 250 -6.59 7.61 20.20
CA ALA A 250 -6.57 7.02 21.55
C ALA A 250 -7.93 7.08 22.28
N ASN A 251 -8.82 8.00 21.88
CA ASN A 251 -10.16 8.19 22.45
C ASN A 251 -11.26 7.42 21.69
N GLY A 252 -10.89 6.64 20.66
CA GLY A 252 -11.82 5.86 19.85
C GLY A 252 -12.56 6.68 18.78
N ARG A 253 -12.18 7.94 18.55
CA ARG A 253 -12.73 8.76 17.46
C ARG A 253 -12.05 8.37 16.15
N THR A 254 -12.79 8.33 15.05
CA THR A 254 -12.22 8.10 13.71
C THR A 254 -11.10 9.09 13.41
N LEU A 255 -9.96 8.58 12.93
CA LEU A 255 -8.86 9.43 12.50
C LEU A 255 -9.23 10.20 11.23
N LEU A 256 -8.82 11.47 11.22
CA LEU A 256 -9.00 12.35 10.08
C LEU A 256 -7.64 12.60 9.40
N LEU A 257 -7.64 12.51 8.08
CA LEU A 257 -6.46 12.69 7.25
C LEU A 257 -6.43 14.10 6.64
N SER A 258 -5.25 14.62 6.33
CA SER A 258 -5.15 15.77 5.43
C SER A 258 -5.56 15.35 4.01
N PRO A 259 -6.29 16.20 3.24
CA PRO A 259 -6.60 15.90 1.84
C PRO A 259 -5.33 15.65 1.02
N GLY A 260 -5.28 14.50 0.36
CA GLY A 260 -4.13 14.10 -0.47
C GLY A 260 -3.82 12.62 -0.37
N GLN A 261 -2.71 12.22 -1.01
CA GLN A 261 -2.27 10.84 -1.03
C GLN A 261 -1.89 10.33 0.37
N THR A 262 -2.24 9.08 0.67
CA THR A 262 -1.91 8.42 1.94
C THR A 262 -1.07 7.18 1.70
N PHE A 263 0.10 7.11 2.33
CA PHE A 263 0.89 5.89 2.41
C PHE A 263 0.57 5.14 3.70
N ILE A 264 0.30 3.85 3.60
CA ILE A 264 0.07 2.96 4.74
C ILE A 264 1.19 1.94 4.81
N GLU A 265 2.03 2.07 5.82
CA GLU A 265 3.13 1.18 6.13
C GLU A 265 2.61 0.07 7.05
N ILE A 266 2.41 -1.14 6.52
CA ILE A 266 2.03 -2.29 7.34
C ILE A 266 3.31 -2.94 7.87
N LEU A 267 3.53 -2.83 9.16
CA LEU A 267 4.78 -3.19 9.82
C LEU A 267 4.56 -4.29 10.86
N PRO A 268 5.54 -5.20 11.05
CA PRO A 268 5.55 -6.09 12.19
C PRO A 268 5.48 -5.31 13.51
N THR A 269 4.86 -5.88 14.54
CA THR A 269 4.69 -5.18 15.84
C THR A 269 6.03 -4.87 16.49
N GLU A 270 7.01 -5.76 16.30
CA GLU A 270 8.38 -5.61 16.76
C GLU A 270 9.13 -4.43 16.13
N PHE A 271 8.66 -3.87 15.00
CA PHE A 271 9.30 -2.70 14.39
C PHE A 271 9.05 -1.43 15.18
N LYS A 272 8.01 -1.37 16.03
CA LYS A 272 7.58 -0.16 16.74
C LYS A 272 8.73 0.55 17.45
N GLU A 273 9.53 -0.20 18.21
CA GLU A 273 10.67 0.34 18.96
C GLU A 273 11.87 0.73 18.08
N SER A 274 11.87 0.30 16.81
CA SER A 274 12.93 0.61 15.85
C SER A 274 12.62 1.83 14.99
N ILE A 275 11.37 2.33 15.00
CA ILE A 275 11.01 3.52 14.21
C ILE A 275 11.60 4.76 14.87
N ILE A 276 12.37 5.50 14.09
CA ILE A 276 12.96 6.76 14.55
C ILE A 276 12.05 7.89 14.08
N MET A 277 11.40 8.55 15.03
CA MET A 277 10.65 9.78 14.81
C MET A 277 11.51 10.97 15.23
N GLN A 278 11.54 12.04 14.43
CA GLN A 278 12.21 13.29 14.79
C GLN A 278 11.24 14.47 14.66
N GLU A 279 11.32 15.39 15.63
CA GLU A 279 10.54 16.62 15.71
C GLU A 279 11.10 17.78 14.90
#